data_AF-A0A9E1Y748-F1
#
_entry.id   AF-A0A9E1Y748-F1
#
_cell.length_a   1.000
_cell.length_b   1.000
_cell.length_c   1.000
_cell.angle_alpha   90.00
_cell.angle_beta   90.00
_cell.angle_gamma   90.00
#
_symmetry.space_group_name_H-M   'P 1'
#
loop_
_entity.id
_entity.type
_entity.pdbx_description
1 polymer ?
#
loop_
_entity_poly.entity_id
_entity_poly.type
_entity_poly.pdbx_seq_one_letter_code
_entity_poly.pdbx_strand_id
1 'polypeptide(L)'
;MKQILFSLIVFQFLFLYPSVKNTHAEVDLKLKTNNIPANAIPYKNSWYCKSGYKRLAGSCIEIPIKIPANAYQSGSTWFCKEGYKKFGDICTQENTLISKEVKKISSIDRTNISNESDQSICSWFDLKNIPEIYINEAKKRNLSCNGRLLNITNAKDSFDSKTIKIPANAIQYKNSWYCKTGYKKIGGSCTKIVSN
;
A
#
# COMPACT_ATOMS: atom_id res chain seq x y z
N MET A 1 -22.59 87.04 -43.79
CA MET A 1 -23.56 86.10 -44.40
C MET A 1 -22.81 84.92 -44.98
N LYS A 2 -22.44 83.92 -44.19
CA LYS A 2 -22.99 82.56 -44.34
C LYS A 2 -22.62 81.73 -43.11
N GLN A 3 -22.97 82.22 -41.91
CA GLN A 3 -23.12 81.39 -40.70
C GLN A 3 -24.26 80.35 -40.82
N ILE A 4 -24.87 80.20 -42.01
CA ILE A 4 -25.94 79.24 -42.32
C ILE A 4 -25.43 78.11 -43.24
N LEU A 5 -24.19 78.18 -43.76
CA LEU A 5 -23.63 77.08 -44.58
C LEU A 5 -22.94 75.97 -43.76
N PHE A 6 -23.04 76.01 -42.43
CA PHE A 6 -22.57 74.95 -41.53
C PHE A 6 -23.67 73.95 -41.14
N SER A 7 -24.92 74.17 -41.58
CA SER A 7 -26.10 73.41 -41.11
C SER A 7 -26.61 72.32 -42.08
N LEU A 8 -26.01 72.14 -43.26
CA LEU A 8 -26.41 71.07 -44.21
C LEU A 8 -25.32 70.02 -44.50
N ILE A 9 -24.09 70.21 -44.04
CA ILE A 9 -23.00 69.24 -44.28
C ILE A 9 -22.92 68.20 -43.14
N VAL A 10 -23.46 68.50 -41.96
CA VAL A 10 -23.42 67.57 -40.80
C VAL A 10 -24.49 66.48 -40.86
N PHE A 11 -25.56 66.65 -41.67
CA PHE A 11 -26.64 65.65 -41.75
C PHE A 11 -26.39 64.54 -42.79
N GLN A 12 -25.39 64.68 -43.66
CA GLN A 12 -25.10 63.69 -44.70
C GLN A 12 -23.91 62.76 -44.37
N PHE A 13 -23.22 62.99 -43.25
CA PHE A 13 -22.09 62.17 -42.81
C PHE A 13 -22.44 61.04 -41.80
N LEU A 14 -23.71 60.91 -41.40
CA LEU A 14 -24.16 59.83 -40.50
C LEU A 14 -24.52 58.52 -41.22
N PHE A 15 -24.49 58.46 -42.56
CA PHE A 15 -24.86 57.26 -43.34
C PHE A 15 -23.72 56.58 -44.09
N LEU A 16 -22.46 57.01 -43.90
CA LEU A 16 -21.28 56.35 -44.51
C LEU A 16 -20.36 55.66 -43.48
N TYR A 17 -20.83 55.45 -42.26
CA TYR A 17 -20.22 54.49 -41.35
C TYR A 17 -20.95 53.15 -41.51
N PRO A 18 -20.43 52.19 -42.31
CA PRO A 18 -20.84 50.82 -42.10
C PRO A 18 -20.51 50.48 -40.64
N SER A 19 -21.51 50.04 -39.88
CA SER A 19 -21.34 49.57 -38.52
C SER A 19 -20.11 48.68 -38.46
N VAL A 20 -19.12 49.08 -37.66
CA VAL A 20 -18.05 48.17 -37.25
C VAL A 20 -18.76 47.05 -36.50
N LYS A 21 -19.07 45.98 -37.22
CA LYS A 21 -19.47 44.72 -36.60
C LYS A 21 -18.23 44.30 -35.84
N ASN A 22 -18.29 44.44 -34.51
CA ASN A 22 -17.28 43.90 -33.63
C ASN A 22 -17.03 42.46 -34.05
N THR A 23 -15.88 42.22 -34.70
CA THR A 23 -15.36 40.87 -34.89
C THR A 23 -14.80 40.43 -33.54
N HIS A 24 -15.69 40.20 -32.59
CA HIS A 24 -15.49 39.00 -31.80
C HIS A 24 -15.69 37.89 -32.81
N ALA A 25 -14.59 37.47 -33.42
CA ALA A 25 -14.52 36.11 -33.91
C ALA A 25 -14.96 35.28 -32.71
N GLU A 26 -16.20 34.83 -32.71
CA GLU A 26 -16.54 33.63 -32.01
C GLU A 26 -15.50 32.65 -32.51
N VAL A 27 -14.54 32.33 -31.64
CA VAL A 27 -13.75 31.12 -31.80
C VAL A 27 -14.78 30.03 -31.59
N ASP A 28 -15.58 29.79 -32.62
CA ASP A 28 -16.30 28.55 -32.81
C ASP A 28 -15.19 27.52 -32.82
N LEU A 29 -14.96 26.92 -31.66
CA LEU A 29 -14.15 25.74 -31.48
C LEU A 29 -14.92 24.58 -32.12
N LYS A 30 -15.30 24.72 -33.39
CA LYS A 30 -15.60 23.63 -34.30
C LYS A 30 -14.26 22.93 -34.51
N LEU A 31 -13.89 22.13 -33.51
CA LEU A 31 -12.85 21.15 -33.67
C LEU A 31 -13.24 20.36 -34.91
N LYS A 32 -12.45 20.51 -35.97
CA LYS A 32 -12.64 19.78 -37.23
C LYS A 32 -12.68 18.29 -36.87
N THR A 33 -13.88 17.72 -36.78
CA THR A 33 -14.12 16.35 -36.31
C THR A 33 -13.60 15.28 -37.27
N ASN A 34 -12.95 15.69 -38.37
CA ASN A 34 -12.52 14.80 -39.43
C ASN A 34 -11.21 14.05 -39.15
N ASN A 35 -10.49 14.38 -38.06
CA ASN A 35 -9.19 13.76 -37.74
C ASN A 35 -9.16 13.02 -36.38
N ILE A 36 -10.32 12.65 -35.83
CA ILE A 36 -10.40 11.83 -34.61
C ILE A 36 -10.62 10.36 -35.04
N PRO A 37 -9.64 9.46 -34.83
CA PRO A 37 -9.77 8.07 -35.22
C PRO A 37 -10.80 7.35 -34.34
N ALA A 38 -11.27 6.18 -34.79
CA ALA A 38 -12.10 5.31 -33.99
C ALA A 38 -11.42 5.00 -32.64
N ASN A 39 -12.23 4.82 -31.59
CA ASN A 39 -11.76 4.57 -30.22
C ASN A 39 -10.92 5.69 -29.60
N ALA A 40 -11.06 6.93 -30.09
CA ALA A 40 -10.49 8.12 -29.47
C ALA A 40 -11.56 9.05 -28.88
N ILE A 41 -11.14 9.89 -27.95
CA ILE A 41 -11.92 10.95 -27.31
C ILE A 41 -11.22 12.28 -27.62
N PRO A 42 -11.91 13.29 -28.18
CA PRO A 42 -11.32 14.60 -28.42
C PRO A 42 -10.90 15.28 -27.12
N TYR A 43 -9.77 15.99 -27.17
CA TYR A 43 -9.28 16.80 -26.07
C TYR A 43 -8.50 18.01 -26.57
N LYS A 44 -9.09 19.20 -26.40
CA LYS A 44 -8.55 20.46 -26.93
C LYS A 44 -8.19 20.26 -28.41
N ASN A 45 -6.95 20.56 -28.81
CA ASN A 45 -6.47 20.44 -30.19
C ASN A 45 -5.92 19.04 -30.54
N SER A 46 -6.29 18.01 -29.78
CA SER A 46 -5.76 16.65 -29.91
C SER A 46 -6.84 15.62 -29.55
N TRP A 47 -6.45 14.34 -29.45
CA TRP A 47 -7.30 13.25 -29.01
C TRP A 47 -6.50 12.25 -28.17
N TYR A 48 -7.19 11.55 -27.28
CA TYR A 48 -6.64 10.44 -26.51
C TYR A 48 -7.45 9.17 -26.75
N CYS A 49 -6.82 8.00 -26.63
CA CYS A 49 -7.53 6.75 -26.80
C CYS A 49 -8.47 6.46 -25.64
N LYS A 50 -9.63 5.86 -25.94
CA LYS A 50 -10.55 5.31 -24.95
C LYS A 50 -9.81 4.26 -24.11
N SER A 51 -10.32 4.00 -22.91
CA SER A 51 -9.84 2.91 -22.04
C SER A 51 -9.78 1.59 -22.82
N GLY A 52 -8.66 0.86 -22.70
CA GLY A 52 -8.40 -0.38 -23.47
C GLY A 52 -7.70 -0.19 -24.83
N TYR A 53 -7.50 1.06 -25.26
CA TYR A 53 -6.85 1.35 -26.55
C TYR A 53 -5.57 2.17 -26.35
N LYS A 54 -4.59 1.99 -27.24
CA LYS A 54 -3.34 2.75 -27.26
C LYS A 54 -3.09 3.37 -28.62
N ARG A 55 -2.45 4.53 -28.61
CA ARG A 55 -2.11 5.27 -29.82
C ARG A 55 -1.01 4.55 -30.60
N LEU A 56 -1.31 4.13 -31.83
CA LEU A 56 -0.36 3.60 -32.80
C LEU A 56 -0.67 4.16 -34.19
N ALA A 57 0.32 4.74 -34.86
CA ALA A 57 0.23 5.24 -36.24
C ALA A 57 -1.01 6.12 -36.52
N GLY A 58 -1.36 7.03 -35.61
CA GLY A 58 -2.51 7.92 -35.79
C GLY A 58 -3.88 7.26 -35.54
N SER A 59 -3.91 6.04 -35.01
CA SER A 59 -5.12 5.31 -34.63
C SER A 59 -5.08 4.86 -33.18
N CYS A 60 -6.23 4.50 -32.62
CA CYS A 60 -6.35 3.83 -31.32
C CYS A 60 -6.56 2.34 -31.54
N ILE A 61 -5.49 1.57 -31.37
CA ILE A 61 -5.51 0.11 -31.46
C ILE A 61 -5.90 -0.49 -30.13
N GLU A 62 -6.71 -1.54 -30.17
CA GLU A 62 -7.04 -2.31 -28.97
C GLU A 62 -5.78 -2.99 -28.45
N ILE A 63 -5.48 -2.82 -27.18
CA ILE A 63 -4.49 -3.65 -26.52
C ILE A 63 -5.25 -4.75 -25.82
N PRO A 64 -5.02 -6.04 -26.17
CA PRO A 64 -5.50 -7.13 -25.35
C PRO A 64 -4.73 -7.10 -24.02
N ILE A 65 -5.27 -6.37 -23.04
CA ILE A 65 -4.76 -6.37 -21.69
C ILE A 65 -5.20 -7.69 -21.08
N LYS A 66 -4.25 -8.61 -20.87
CA LYS A 66 -4.52 -9.82 -20.08
C LYS A 66 -4.79 -9.37 -18.64
N ILE A 67 -6.06 -9.37 -18.26
CA ILE A 67 -6.48 -9.08 -16.88
C ILE A 67 -6.34 -10.38 -16.08
N PRO A 68 -5.41 -10.47 -15.12
CA PRO A 68 -5.28 -11.67 -14.31
C PRO A 68 -6.47 -11.84 -13.36
N ALA A 69 -6.62 -13.04 -12.79
CA ALA A 69 -7.58 -13.27 -11.73
C ALA A 69 -7.38 -12.27 -10.57
N ASN A 70 -8.48 -11.83 -9.96
CA ASN A 70 -8.49 -10.83 -8.89
C ASN A 70 -7.98 -9.44 -9.31
N ALA A 71 -8.02 -9.11 -10.61
CA ALA A 71 -7.79 -7.77 -11.11
C ALA A 71 -9.04 -7.18 -11.77
N TYR A 72 -9.00 -5.86 -12.00
CA TYR A 72 -9.92 -5.12 -12.84
C TYR A 72 -9.13 -4.18 -13.74
N GLN A 73 -9.63 -3.91 -14.94
CA GLN A 73 -9.02 -2.95 -15.85
C GLN A 73 -9.46 -1.53 -15.49
N SER A 74 -8.52 -0.59 -15.58
CA SER A 74 -8.82 0.83 -15.58
C SER A 74 -7.87 1.53 -16.56
N GLY A 75 -8.43 2.16 -17.58
CA GLY A 75 -7.66 2.75 -18.67
C GLY A 75 -6.94 1.70 -19.50
N SER A 76 -5.65 1.93 -19.72
CA SER A 76 -4.74 1.04 -20.45
C SER A 76 -3.94 0.11 -19.54
N THR A 77 -4.35 -0.06 -18.28
CA THR A 77 -3.68 -0.92 -17.29
C THR A 77 -4.71 -1.68 -16.45
N TRP A 78 -4.24 -2.57 -15.59
CA TRP A 78 -5.05 -3.29 -14.62
C TRP A 78 -4.55 -3.07 -13.20
N PHE A 79 -5.48 -3.17 -12.26
CA PHE A 79 -5.28 -3.00 -10.83
C PHE A 79 -5.84 -4.22 -10.10
N CYS A 80 -5.25 -4.54 -8.96
CA CYS A 80 -5.78 -5.61 -8.12
C CYS A 80 -7.05 -5.17 -7.41
N LYS A 81 -8.02 -6.09 -7.31
CA LYS A 81 -9.20 -5.91 -6.47
C LYS A 81 -8.79 -5.74 -5.01
N GLU A 82 -9.68 -5.17 -4.22
CA GLU A 82 -9.46 -4.96 -2.79
C GLU A 82 -9.05 -6.25 -2.07
N GLY A 83 -8.05 -6.16 -1.20
CA GLY A 83 -7.45 -7.31 -0.50
C GLY A 83 -6.36 -8.07 -1.29
N TYR A 84 -6.13 -7.74 -2.57
CA TYR A 84 -5.09 -8.36 -3.39
C TYR A 84 -3.97 -7.38 -3.73
N LYS A 85 -2.73 -7.89 -3.82
CA LYS A 85 -1.53 -7.11 -4.16
C LYS A 85 -0.94 -7.59 -5.48
N LYS A 86 -0.31 -6.68 -6.22
CA LYS A 86 0.30 -6.95 -7.52
C LYS A 86 1.66 -7.60 -7.35
N PHE A 87 1.84 -8.77 -7.95
CA PHE A 87 3.11 -9.50 -7.99
C PHE A 87 3.38 -9.94 -9.43
N GLY A 88 4.20 -9.18 -10.17
CA GLY A 88 4.38 -9.37 -11.60
C GLY A 88 3.05 -9.23 -12.36
N ASP A 89 2.69 -10.30 -13.07
CA ASP A 89 1.48 -10.37 -13.90
C ASP A 89 0.25 -10.97 -13.18
N ILE A 90 0.29 -11.08 -11.85
CA ILE A 90 -0.83 -11.62 -11.05
C ILE A 90 -1.24 -10.71 -9.89
N CYS A 91 -2.49 -10.86 -9.46
CA CYS A 91 -3.01 -10.32 -8.21
C CYS A 91 -3.20 -11.45 -7.20
N THR A 92 -2.47 -11.41 -6.11
CA THR A 92 -2.53 -12.41 -5.05
C THR A 92 -2.55 -11.73 -3.67
N GLN A 93 -3.16 -12.38 -2.68
CA GLN A 93 -3.06 -11.91 -1.30
C GLN A 93 -1.64 -12.18 -0.78
N GLU A 94 -1.15 -11.32 0.10
CA GLU A 94 0.20 -11.44 0.70
C GLU A 94 0.39 -12.78 1.42
N ASN A 95 -0.65 -13.24 2.13
CA ASN A 95 -0.66 -14.52 2.84
C ASN A 95 -0.57 -15.74 1.92
N THR A 96 -0.93 -15.60 0.63
CA THR A 96 -0.90 -16.71 -0.34
C THR A 96 0.51 -17.03 -0.82
N LEU A 97 1.40 -16.04 -0.93
CA LEU A 97 2.80 -16.28 -1.31
C LEU A 97 3.55 -16.96 -0.16
N ILE A 98 3.32 -16.48 1.06
CA ILE A 98 3.76 -17.15 2.29
C ILE A 98 3.22 -18.57 2.32
N SER A 99 1.94 -18.80 1.98
CA SER A 99 1.38 -20.16 1.97
C SER A 99 2.02 -21.10 0.95
N LYS A 100 2.53 -20.63 -0.20
CA LYS A 100 3.16 -21.51 -1.20
C LYS A 100 4.57 -21.92 -0.76
N GLU A 101 5.35 -20.97 -0.25
CA GLU A 101 6.68 -21.27 0.32
C GLU A 101 6.55 -22.06 1.63
N VAL A 102 5.63 -21.69 2.50
CA VAL A 102 5.33 -22.42 3.75
C VAL A 102 4.76 -23.81 3.46
N LYS A 103 3.99 -24.03 2.39
CA LYS A 103 3.56 -25.37 1.98
C LYS A 103 4.72 -26.25 1.51
N LYS A 104 5.68 -25.68 0.77
CA LYS A 104 6.93 -26.35 0.38
C LYS A 104 7.79 -26.70 1.60
N ILE A 105 7.69 -25.89 2.64
CA ILE A 105 8.37 -26.09 3.93
C ILE A 105 7.57 -27.03 4.85
N SER A 106 6.25 -27.11 4.74
CA SER A 106 5.38 -28.01 5.52
C SER A 106 5.34 -29.43 4.98
N SER A 107 5.80 -29.66 3.74
CA SER A 107 6.10 -31.00 3.23
C SER A 107 7.43 -31.55 3.76
N ILE A 108 8.25 -30.71 4.41
CA ILE A 108 9.36 -31.18 5.24
C ILE A 108 8.78 -31.35 6.62
N ASP A 109 8.64 -32.60 7.07
CA ASP A 109 8.18 -32.90 8.41
C ASP A 109 9.27 -32.50 9.43
N ARG A 110 9.30 -31.21 9.77
CA ARG A 110 10.18 -30.64 10.79
C ARG A 110 9.75 -31.02 12.21
N THR A 111 8.73 -31.88 12.39
CA THR A 111 8.26 -32.28 13.71
C THR A 111 9.02 -33.48 14.29
N ASN A 112 9.73 -34.26 13.45
CA ASN A 112 10.55 -35.38 13.90
C ASN A 112 12.04 -35.02 14.02
N ILE A 113 12.31 -33.90 14.71
CA ILE A 113 13.66 -33.43 15.02
C ILE A 113 14.50 -34.45 15.83
N SER A 114 13.85 -35.41 16.49
CA SER A 114 14.52 -36.51 17.19
C SER A 114 15.36 -37.41 16.29
N ASN A 115 15.06 -37.48 14.98
CA ASN A 115 15.82 -38.30 14.04
C ASN A 115 16.98 -37.56 13.38
N GLU A 116 17.11 -36.25 13.60
CA GLU A 116 18.20 -35.45 13.06
C GLU A 116 19.52 -35.76 13.76
N SER A 117 20.63 -35.63 13.03
CA SER A 117 21.97 -35.79 13.60
C SER A 117 22.32 -34.63 14.53
N ASP A 118 23.22 -34.85 15.50
CA ASP A 118 23.67 -33.78 16.39
C ASP A 118 24.29 -32.60 15.63
N GLN A 119 24.94 -32.86 14.49
CA GLN A 119 25.46 -31.83 13.59
C GLN A 119 24.32 -31.01 12.96
N SER A 120 23.26 -31.68 12.50
CA SER A 120 22.05 -31.02 11.97
C SER A 120 21.35 -30.18 13.03
N ILE A 121 21.35 -30.62 14.29
CA ILE A 121 20.79 -29.83 15.41
C ILE A 121 21.67 -28.60 15.67
N CYS A 122 22.99 -28.78 15.76
CA CYS A 122 23.91 -27.71 16.10
C CYS A 122 24.10 -26.67 14.98
N SER A 123 23.85 -26.99 13.71
CA SER A 123 23.96 -26.01 12.62
C SER A 123 22.95 -24.85 12.75
N TRP A 124 21.84 -25.04 13.47
CA TRP A 124 20.87 -23.97 13.74
C TRP A 124 21.38 -22.95 14.76
N PHE A 125 22.38 -23.32 15.54
CA PHE A 125 22.91 -22.45 16.58
C PHE A 125 23.72 -21.31 16.00
N ASP A 126 24.09 -21.30 14.72
CA ASP A 126 24.79 -20.17 14.12
C ASP A 126 23.89 -18.95 13.88
N LEU A 127 22.56 -19.16 13.86
CA LEU A 127 21.57 -18.13 13.53
C LEU A 127 21.37 -17.12 14.67
N LYS A 128 21.03 -15.87 14.30
CA LYS A 128 20.71 -14.79 15.24
C LYS A 128 19.49 -15.12 16.12
N ASN A 129 18.48 -15.75 15.53
CA ASN A 129 17.26 -16.18 16.21
C ASN A 129 17.14 -17.71 16.04
N ILE A 130 17.36 -18.45 17.13
CA ILE A 130 17.36 -19.91 17.12
C ILE A 130 15.96 -20.40 17.51
N PRO A 131 15.31 -21.27 16.72
CA PRO A 131 13.99 -21.79 17.07
C PRO A 131 14.02 -22.67 18.32
N GLU A 132 13.01 -22.54 19.18
CA GLU A 132 12.97 -23.20 20.51
C GLU A 132 13.01 -24.73 20.44
N ILE A 133 12.49 -25.31 19.36
CA ILE A 133 12.51 -26.76 19.12
C ILE A 133 13.94 -27.32 19.06
N TYR A 134 14.89 -26.61 18.41
CA TYR A 134 16.29 -27.02 18.32
C TYR A 134 17.03 -26.79 19.65
N ILE A 135 16.64 -25.76 20.41
CA ILE A 135 17.16 -25.51 21.76
C ILE A 135 16.77 -26.66 22.70
N ASN A 136 15.51 -27.07 22.68
CA ASN A 136 15.00 -28.12 23.57
C ASN A 136 15.60 -29.48 23.23
N GLU A 137 15.74 -29.81 21.94
CA GLU A 137 16.36 -31.06 21.53
C GLU A 137 17.88 -31.09 21.85
N ALA A 138 18.61 -29.99 21.63
CA ALA A 138 20.02 -29.90 22.02
C ALA A 138 20.23 -30.07 23.53
N LYS A 139 19.33 -29.50 24.35
CA LYS A 139 19.34 -29.68 25.81
C LYS A 139 19.06 -31.12 26.22
N LYS A 140 18.05 -31.75 25.62
CA LYS A 140 17.70 -33.15 25.85
C LYS A 140 18.88 -34.08 25.55
N ARG A 141 19.67 -33.75 24.53
CA ARG A 141 20.88 -34.49 24.12
C ARG A 141 22.17 -34.04 24.78
N ASN A 142 22.12 -33.01 25.64
CA ASN A 142 23.28 -32.42 26.31
C ASN A 142 24.39 -31.96 25.33
N LEU A 143 24.01 -31.36 24.20
CA LEU A 143 24.95 -30.87 23.18
C LEU A 143 25.48 -29.47 23.53
N SER A 144 26.78 -29.22 23.34
CA SER A 144 27.36 -27.89 23.57
C SER A 144 27.13 -26.92 22.41
N CYS A 145 26.97 -27.44 21.18
CA CYS A 145 26.88 -26.70 19.92
C CYS A 145 27.87 -25.52 19.86
N ASN A 146 29.17 -25.83 19.85
CA ASN A 146 30.29 -24.87 19.84
C ASN A 146 30.26 -23.87 21.03
N GLY A 147 29.70 -24.28 22.17
CA GLY A 147 29.56 -23.45 23.36
C GLY A 147 28.41 -22.44 23.28
N ARG A 148 27.65 -22.39 22.18
CA ARG A 148 26.56 -21.43 22.00
C ARG A 148 25.34 -21.80 22.84
N LEU A 149 25.11 -23.08 23.16
CA LEU A 149 24.05 -23.46 24.10
C LEU A 149 24.31 -22.94 25.51
N LEU A 150 25.58 -22.93 25.97
CA LEU A 150 25.99 -22.34 27.24
C LEU A 150 25.81 -20.81 27.23
N ASN A 151 26.10 -20.17 26.10
CA ASN A 151 25.82 -18.75 25.93
C ASN A 151 24.33 -18.43 25.91
N ILE A 152 23.46 -19.34 25.48
CA ILE A 152 21.99 -19.17 25.56
C ILE A 152 21.47 -19.36 26.98
N THR A 153 22.01 -20.33 27.74
CA THR A 153 21.67 -20.46 29.16
C THR A 153 22.12 -19.24 29.94
N ASN A 154 23.30 -18.69 29.62
CA ASN A 154 23.82 -17.47 30.22
C ASN A 154 23.13 -16.19 29.69
N ALA A 155 22.63 -16.20 28.45
CA ALA A 155 21.90 -15.07 27.86
C ALA A 155 20.42 -15.06 28.23
N LYS A 156 19.83 -16.17 28.72
CA LYS A 156 18.54 -16.11 29.41
C LYS A 156 18.62 -15.26 30.67
N ASP A 157 19.81 -15.10 31.24
CA ASP A 157 20.07 -14.20 32.37
C ASP A 157 20.47 -12.77 31.93
N SER A 158 20.69 -12.52 30.63
CA SER A 158 21.02 -11.17 30.09
C SER A 158 19.98 -10.58 29.14
N PHE A 159 18.97 -11.35 28.73
CA PHE A 159 17.68 -10.82 28.31
C PHE A 159 16.77 -10.69 29.54
N ASP A 160 17.22 -9.89 30.51
CA ASP A 160 16.34 -9.36 31.55
C ASP A 160 15.37 -8.40 30.85
N SER A 161 14.31 -8.97 30.29
CA SER A 161 12.99 -8.36 30.41
C SER A 161 12.81 -8.17 31.91
N LYS A 162 13.26 -7.02 32.42
CA LYS A 162 13.12 -6.59 33.81
C LYS A 162 11.78 -7.10 34.29
N THR A 163 11.79 -8.21 35.03
CA THR A 163 10.55 -8.90 35.36
C THR A 163 9.83 -8.02 36.35
N ILE A 164 8.94 -7.19 35.82
CA ILE A 164 8.11 -6.32 36.63
C ILE A 164 7.25 -7.25 37.45
N LYS A 165 7.52 -7.33 38.76
CA LYS A 165 6.68 -8.05 39.70
C LYS A 165 5.31 -7.40 39.68
N ILE A 166 4.34 -8.05 39.03
CA ILE A 166 2.95 -7.58 38.93
C ILE A 166 2.19 -8.12 40.14
N PRO A 167 1.71 -7.27 41.06
CA PRO A 167 0.94 -7.72 42.21
C PRO A 167 -0.45 -8.23 41.78
N ALA A 168 -1.11 -8.97 42.67
CA ALA A 168 -2.51 -9.36 42.46
C ALA A 168 -3.38 -8.13 42.20
N ASN A 169 -4.37 -8.28 41.31
CA ASN A 169 -5.29 -7.21 40.88
C ASN A 169 -4.63 -6.06 40.10
N ALA A 170 -3.46 -6.30 39.49
CA ALA A 170 -2.86 -5.40 38.51
C ALA A 170 -2.85 -5.99 37.08
N ILE A 171 -2.70 -5.10 36.10
CA ILE A 171 -2.47 -5.39 34.68
C ILE A 171 -1.12 -4.80 34.26
N GLN A 172 -0.35 -5.52 33.46
CA GLN A 172 0.89 -5.02 32.89
C GLN A 172 0.62 -4.20 31.65
N TYR A 173 1.31 -3.07 31.52
CA TYR A 173 1.36 -2.30 30.28
C TYR A 173 2.79 -1.80 30.07
N LYS A 174 3.40 -2.25 28.96
CA LYS A 174 4.81 -2.02 28.65
C LYS A 174 5.70 -2.44 29.83
N ASN A 175 6.46 -1.47 30.36
CA ASN A 175 7.40 -1.68 31.46
C ASN A 175 6.82 -1.25 32.83
N SER A 176 5.49 -1.25 32.99
CA SER A 176 4.81 -0.85 34.23
C SER A 176 3.54 -1.69 34.48
N TRP A 177 2.91 -1.49 35.64
CA TRP A 177 1.64 -2.11 36.00
C TRP A 177 0.65 -1.10 36.60
N TYR A 178 -0.63 -1.37 36.40
CA TYR A 178 -1.77 -0.55 36.83
C TYR A 178 -2.82 -1.41 37.53
N CYS A 179 -3.54 -0.87 38.52
CA CYS A 179 -4.60 -1.61 39.19
C CYS A 179 -5.81 -1.82 38.27
N LYS A 180 -6.42 -3.00 38.36
CA LYS A 180 -7.71 -3.29 37.73
C LYS A 180 -8.80 -2.38 38.29
N THR A 181 -9.86 -2.17 37.52
CA THR A 181 -11.04 -1.41 37.94
C THR A 181 -11.56 -1.89 39.29
N GLY A 182 -11.85 -0.96 40.21
CA GLY A 182 -12.27 -1.27 41.58
C GLY A 182 -11.12 -1.47 42.58
N TYR A 183 -9.86 -1.29 42.16
CA TYR A 183 -8.68 -1.36 43.04
C TYR A 183 -7.84 -0.09 42.95
N LYS A 184 -7.24 0.31 44.08
CA LYS A 184 -6.34 1.47 44.21
C LYS A 184 -4.93 1.00 44.52
N LYS A 185 -3.94 1.67 43.93
CA LYS A 185 -2.51 1.41 44.18
C LYS A 185 -2.14 1.91 45.58
N ILE A 186 -1.70 0.99 46.45
CA ILE A 186 -1.21 1.28 47.79
C ILE A 186 0.14 0.57 47.93
N GLY A 187 1.23 1.33 47.93
CA GLY A 187 2.58 0.79 47.90
C GLY A 187 2.81 -0.11 46.68
N GLY A 188 3.24 -1.35 46.95
CA GLY A 188 3.50 -2.37 45.93
C GLY A 188 2.29 -3.20 45.50
N SER A 189 1.07 -2.87 45.96
CA SER A 189 -0.12 -3.71 45.78
C SER A 189 -1.36 -2.94 45.31
N CYS A 190 -2.33 -3.68 44.77
CA CYS A 190 -3.65 -3.17 44.41
C CYS A 190 -4.69 -3.61 45.44
N THR A 191 -5.20 -2.67 46.22
CA THR A 191 -6.18 -2.90 47.29
C THR A 191 -7.58 -2.50 46.83
N LYS A 192 -8.60 -3.30 47.15
CA LYS A 192 -9.98 -3.05 46.72
C LYS A 192 -10.48 -1.72 47.29
N ILE A 193 -11.13 -0.91 46.46
CA ILE A 193 -11.79 0.31 46.89
C ILE A 193 -13.05 -0.13 47.64
N VAL A 194 -13.07 0.08 48.96
CA VAL A 194 -14.28 -0.06 49.77
C VAL A 194 -14.95 1.31 49.76
N SER A 195 -16.07 1.41 49.06
CA SER A 195 -16.99 2.54 49.21
C SER A 195 -17.71 2.37 50.55
N ASN A 196 -17.42 3.24 51.51
CA ASN A 196 -18.29 3.44 52.66
C ASN A 196 -19.58 4.15 52.22
#